data_AF-A0AAD8ETJ2-F1
#
_entry.id   AF-A0AAD8ETJ2-F1
#
_cell.length_a   1.000
_cell.length_b   1.000
_cell.length_c   1.000
_cell.angle_alpha   90.00
_cell.angle_beta   90.00
_cell.angle_gamma   90.00
#
_symmetry.space_group_name_H-M   'P 1'
#
loop_
_entity.id
_entity.type
_entity.pdbx_description
1 polymer ?
#
loop_
_entity_poly.entity_id
_entity_poly.type
_entity_poly.pdbx_seq_one_letter_code
_entity_poly.pdbx_strand_id
1 'polypeptide(L)'
;MNDKLEKTIQALDEELLEKHRFDTELFAELTEIQKQNGLLHGDRPICPFLRPHFISRTLYNRIKNAVETLHPAFVRLTEAALENDEIMAEINLTEKEEKMARIDPLYNGLCASSRFDTFLCGDDFKFLEYNAETPAGVGDQKSFEKVFEKVSEVRSFFA
;
A
#
# COMPACT_ATOMS: atom_id res chain seq x y z
N MET A 1 -13.61 -0.96 -13.70
CA MET A 1 -12.44 -1.63 -14.26
C MET A 1 -12.71 -1.86 -15.75
N ASN A 2 -11.72 -2.19 -16.58
CA ASN A 2 -12.06 -2.69 -17.93
C ASN A 2 -12.90 -3.97 -17.75
N ASP A 3 -14.09 -4.03 -18.35
CA ASP A 3 -15.04 -5.18 -18.27
C ASP A 3 -14.34 -6.52 -18.58
N LYS A 4 -13.34 -6.50 -19.47
CA LYS A 4 -12.52 -7.68 -19.74
C LYS A 4 -11.69 -8.12 -18.53
N LEU A 5 -11.08 -7.19 -17.79
CA LEU A 5 -10.27 -7.50 -16.61
C LEU A 5 -11.13 -8.05 -15.48
N GLU A 6 -12.31 -7.46 -15.24
CA GLU A 6 -13.30 -7.98 -14.26
C GLU A 6 -13.65 -9.43 -14.56
N LYS A 7 -14.04 -9.73 -15.80
CA LYS A 7 -14.37 -11.10 -16.22
C LYS A 7 -13.20 -12.07 -16.08
N THR A 8 -11.98 -11.63 -16.39
CA THR A 8 -10.79 -12.49 -16.26
C THR A 8 -10.48 -12.79 -14.79
N ILE A 9 -10.60 -11.80 -13.90
CA ILE A 9 -10.42 -11.98 -12.45
C ILE A 9 -11.51 -12.90 -11.90
N GLN A 10 -12.76 -12.72 -12.34
CA GLN A 10 -13.86 -13.58 -11.91
C GLN A 10 -13.64 -15.05 -12.32
N ALA A 11 -13.17 -15.30 -13.54
CA ALA A 11 -12.82 -16.65 -13.97
C ALA A 11 -11.71 -17.27 -13.12
N LEU A 12 -10.68 -16.49 -12.76
CA LEU A 12 -9.63 -16.93 -11.83
C LEU A 12 -10.21 -17.24 -10.44
N ASP A 13 -11.12 -16.40 -9.93
CA ASP A 13 -11.77 -16.62 -8.63
C ASP A 13 -12.56 -17.93 -8.62
N GLU A 14 -13.32 -18.19 -9.68
CA GLU A 14 -14.08 -19.43 -9.84
C GLU A 14 -13.15 -20.66 -9.88
N GLU A 15 -12.04 -20.58 -10.62
CA GLU A 15 -11.04 -21.66 -10.69
C GLU A 15 -10.37 -21.92 -9.33
N LEU A 16 -9.96 -20.86 -8.62
CA LEU A 16 -9.36 -20.97 -7.29
C LEU A 16 -10.32 -21.61 -6.28
N LEU A 17 -11.61 -21.23 -6.34
CA LEU A 17 -12.63 -21.81 -5.47
C LEU A 17 -12.91 -23.27 -5.82
N GLU A 18 -12.98 -23.63 -7.10
CA GLU A 18 -13.20 -25.02 -7.52
C GLU A 18 -12.10 -25.94 -7.01
N LYS A 19 -10.84 -25.50 -7.13
CA LYS A 19 -9.66 -26.30 -6.77
C LYS A 19 -9.31 -26.29 -5.29
N HIS A 20 -9.37 -25.13 -4.63
CA HIS A 20 -8.72 -24.93 -3.34
C HIS A 20 -9.63 -24.57 -2.17
N ARG A 21 -10.97 -24.51 -2.35
CA ARG A 21 -11.93 -24.17 -1.27
C ARG A 21 -11.79 -24.99 0.02
N PHE A 22 -11.23 -26.21 -0.06
CA PHE A 22 -11.01 -27.10 1.08
C PHE A 22 -9.57 -27.60 1.18
N ASP A 23 -8.63 -26.96 0.47
CA ASP A 23 -7.25 -27.41 0.36
C ASP A 23 -6.42 -26.99 1.58
N THR A 24 -6.56 -27.73 2.68
CA THR A 24 -5.86 -27.44 3.93
C THR A 24 -4.34 -27.55 3.82
N GLU A 25 -3.84 -28.35 2.88
CA GLU A 25 -2.41 -28.55 2.67
C GLU A 25 -1.78 -27.31 2.03
N LEU A 26 -2.41 -26.77 0.98
CA LEU A 26 -1.97 -25.51 0.37
C LEU A 26 -1.99 -24.37 1.39
N PHE A 27 -3.08 -24.20 2.15
CA PHE A 27 -3.16 -23.13 3.15
C PHE A 27 -2.09 -23.27 4.25
N ALA A 28 -1.72 -24.49 4.63
CA ALA A 28 -0.60 -24.73 5.53
C ALA A 28 0.74 -24.35 4.90
N GLU A 29 0.98 -24.69 3.63
CA GLU A 29 2.19 -24.28 2.90
C GLU A 29 2.29 -22.74 2.81
N LEU A 30 1.21 -22.06 2.40
CA LEU A 30 1.17 -20.60 2.30
C LEU A 30 1.39 -19.92 3.66
N THR A 31 0.89 -20.52 4.74
CA THR A 31 1.13 -20.08 6.10
C THR A 31 2.61 -20.16 6.47
N GLU A 32 3.28 -21.27 6.16
CA GLU A 32 4.71 -21.43 6.44
C GLU A 32 5.57 -20.47 5.61
N ILE A 33 5.21 -20.21 4.35
CA ILE A 33 5.92 -19.24 3.51
C ILE A 33 5.80 -17.83 4.11
N GLN A 34 4.62 -17.45 4.60
CA GLN A 34 4.45 -16.16 5.28
C GLN A 34 5.33 -16.05 6.52
N LYS A 35 5.41 -17.10 7.35
CA LYS A 35 6.30 -17.14 8.52
C LYS A 35 7.77 -16.98 8.13
N GLN A 36 8.22 -17.72 7.13
CA GLN A 36 9.61 -17.69 6.65
C GLN A 36 10.01 -16.33 6.06
N ASN A 37 9.05 -15.55 5.56
CA ASN A 37 9.29 -14.25 4.94
C ASN A 37 8.91 -13.05 5.82
N GLY A 38 8.61 -13.29 7.11
CA GLY A 38 8.28 -12.22 8.06
C GLY A 38 6.94 -11.52 7.81
N LEU A 39 6.02 -12.14 7.05
CA LEU A 39 4.68 -11.62 6.80
C LEU A 39 3.74 -11.94 7.96
N LEU A 40 4.10 -11.43 9.15
CA LEU A 40 3.44 -11.74 10.41
C LEU A 40 3.03 -10.46 11.15
N HIS A 41 1.91 -10.54 11.85
CA HIS A 41 1.53 -9.61 12.91
C HIS A 41 1.61 -10.36 14.24
N GLY A 42 2.70 -10.18 14.98
CA GLY A 42 3.09 -11.10 16.06
C GLY A 42 3.42 -12.47 15.46
N ASP A 43 2.74 -13.52 15.92
CA ASP A 43 2.89 -14.88 15.37
C ASP A 43 1.88 -15.22 14.27
N ARG A 44 1.01 -14.27 13.89
CA ARG A 44 -0.12 -14.50 12.98
C ARG A 44 0.22 -14.08 11.54
N PRO A 45 0.13 -14.99 10.54
CA PRO A 45 0.21 -14.62 9.12
C PRO A 45 -0.82 -13.55 8.73
N ILE A 46 -0.44 -12.64 7.84
CA ILE A 46 -1.24 -11.45 7.51
C ILE A 46 -2.08 -11.58 6.23
N CYS A 47 -1.77 -12.52 5.33
CA CYS A 47 -2.52 -12.77 4.09
C CYS A 47 -3.30 -14.09 4.16
N PRO A 48 -4.64 -14.02 4.19
CA PRO A 48 -5.51 -15.20 4.11
C PRO A 48 -5.99 -15.51 2.67
N PHE A 49 -5.49 -14.79 1.66
CA PHE A 49 -6.01 -14.87 0.29
C PHE A 49 -5.11 -15.69 -0.62
N LEU A 50 -5.72 -16.37 -1.61
CA LEU A 50 -4.99 -17.17 -2.60
C LEU A 50 -4.42 -16.33 -3.75
N ARG A 51 -4.84 -15.07 -3.90
CA ARG A 51 -4.39 -14.18 -4.97
C ARG A 51 -4.25 -12.73 -4.50
N PRO A 52 -3.43 -11.91 -5.17
CA PRO A 52 -3.35 -10.49 -4.87
C PRO A 52 -4.62 -9.75 -5.33
N HIS A 53 -4.71 -8.48 -4.93
CA HIS A 53 -5.66 -7.55 -5.52
C HIS A 53 -5.11 -7.01 -6.84
N PHE A 54 -5.84 -7.19 -7.93
CA PHE A 54 -5.45 -6.71 -9.25
C PHE A 54 -6.04 -5.33 -9.53
N ILE A 55 -5.22 -4.45 -10.12
CA ILE A 55 -5.66 -3.15 -10.62
C ILE A 55 -5.23 -2.99 -12.08
N SER A 56 -6.03 -2.27 -12.86
CA SER A 56 -5.64 -1.95 -14.23
C SER A 56 -4.42 -1.03 -14.26
N ARG A 57 -3.60 -1.13 -15.31
CA ARG A 57 -2.46 -0.21 -15.51
C ARG A 57 -2.91 1.26 -15.60
N THR A 58 -4.09 1.50 -16.18
CA THR A 58 -4.70 2.84 -16.24
C THR A 58 -5.01 3.38 -14.85
N LEU A 59 -5.64 2.58 -13.99
CA LEU A 59 -5.94 2.98 -12.61
C LEU A 59 -4.65 3.20 -11.80
N TYR A 60 -3.68 2.29 -11.90
CA TYR A 60 -2.37 2.43 -11.27
C TYR A 60 -1.69 3.75 -11.66
N ASN A 61 -1.63 4.07 -12.96
CA ASN A 61 -1.01 5.30 -13.43
C ASN A 61 -1.76 6.55 -12.94
N ARG A 62 -3.10 6.51 -12.83
CA ARG A 62 -3.87 7.62 -12.27
C ARG A 62 -3.55 7.86 -10.79
N ILE A 63 -3.48 6.79 -9.99
CA ILE A 63 -3.11 6.88 -8.57
C ILE A 63 -1.68 7.43 -8.45
N LYS A 64 -0.74 6.84 -9.21
CA LYS A 64 0.66 7.26 -9.25
C LYS A 64 0.79 8.76 -9.56
N ASN A 65 0.18 9.23 -10.65
CA ASN A 65 0.26 10.63 -11.06
C ASN A 65 -0.36 11.58 -10.01
N ALA A 66 -1.45 11.16 -9.36
CA ALA A 66 -2.05 11.94 -8.28
C ALA A 66 -1.10 12.06 -7.08
N VAL A 67 -0.44 10.96 -6.68
CA VAL A 67 0.58 10.97 -5.62
C VAL A 67 1.78 11.85 -6.02
N GLU A 68 2.28 11.72 -7.25
CA GLU A 68 3.39 12.54 -7.77
C GLU A 68 3.05 14.04 -7.85
N THR A 69 1.77 14.39 -7.87
CA THR A 69 1.30 15.79 -7.83
C THR A 69 1.11 16.29 -6.38
N LEU A 70 0.49 15.47 -5.52
CA LEU A 70 0.17 15.84 -4.15
C LEU A 70 1.42 15.89 -3.26
N HIS A 71 2.33 14.94 -3.41
CA HIS A 71 3.51 14.86 -2.54
C HIS A 71 4.38 16.13 -2.59
N PRO A 72 4.78 16.68 -3.76
CA PRO A 72 5.52 17.94 -3.79
C PRO A 72 4.73 19.14 -3.26
N ALA A 73 3.39 19.13 -3.37
CA ALA A 73 2.56 20.19 -2.82
C ALA A 73 2.57 20.17 -1.27
N PHE A 74 2.50 18.97 -0.68
CA PHE A 74 2.61 18.81 0.77
C PHE A 74 4.00 19.20 1.28
N VAL A 75 5.06 18.83 0.54
CA VAL A 75 6.42 19.24 0.90
C VAL A 75 6.53 20.77 0.95
N ARG A 76 6.07 21.46 -0.10
CA ARG A 76 6.10 22.93 -0.15
C ARG A 76 5.26 23.58 0.95
N LEU A 77 4.09 23.02 1.25
CA LEU A 77 3.24 23.54 2.32
C LEU A 77 3.95 23.45 3.67
N THR A 78 4.57 22.30 3.96
CA THR A 78 5.30 22.11 5.21
C THR A 78 6.55 22.99 5.30
N GLU A 79 7.32 23.13 4.23
CA GLU A 79 8.46 24.06 4.18
C GLU A 79 8.00 25.50 4.43
N ALA A 80 6.93 25.94 3.75
CA ALA A 80 6.37 27.27 3.94
C ALA A 80 5.87 27.51 5.37
N ALA A 81 5.25 26.50 6.00
CA ALA A 81 4.83 26.58 7.39
C ALA A 81 6.03 26.70 8.35
N LEU A 82 7.10 25.94 8.12
CA LEU A 82 8.31 25.99 8.95
C LEU A 82 9.05 27.34 8.86
N GLU A 83 8.84 28.12 7.79
CA GLU A 83 9.47 29.43 7.58
C GLU A 83 8.54 30.62 7.87
N ASN A 84 7.23 30.41 7.96
CA ASN A 84 6.24 31.48 8.13
C ASN A 84 5.26 31.18 9.28
N ASP A 85 5.34 31.99 10.33
CA ASP A 85 4.53 31.83 11.54
C ASP A 85 3.02 31.99 11.29
N GLU A 86 2.59 32.79 10.29
CA GLU A 86 1.17 32.91 9.92
C GLU A 86 0.65 31.61 9.31
N ILE A 87 1.46 30.93 8.49
CA ILE A 87 1.08 29.63 7.90
C ILE A 87 1.15 28.53 8.97
N MET A 88 2.17 28.56 9.85
CA MET A 88 2.28 27.60 10.95
C MET A 88 1.07 27.66 11.89
N ALA A 89 0.55 28.86 12.17
CA ALA A 89 -0.62 29.05 13.02
C ALA A 89 -1.87 28.33 12.49
N GLU A 90 -2.01 28.16 11.17
CA GLU A 90 -3.14 27.45 10.55
C GLU A 90 -3.08 25.93 10.76
N ILE A 91 -1.90 25.36 11.05
CA ILE A 91 -1.74 23.92 11.34
C ILE A 91 -2.30 23.58 12.74
N ASN A 92 -2.50 24.59 13.59
CA ASN A 92 -3.09 24.45 14.93
C ASN A 92 -2.35 23.43 15.82
N LEU A 93 -1.01 23.48 15.78
CA LEU A 93 -0.13 22.71 16.65
C LEU A 93 -0.14 23.30 18.07
N THR A 94 0.10 22.46 19.07
CA THR A 94 0.48 22.94 20.40
C THR A 94 1.88 23.57 20.36
N GLU A 95 2.19 24.46 21.32
CA GLU A 95 3.52 25.07 21.43
C GLU A 95 4.65 24.02 21.45
N LYS A 96 4.41 22.88 22.12
CA LYS A 96 5.37 21.78 22.18
C LYS A 96 5.56 21.11 20.81
N GLU A 97 4.47 20.85 20.08
CA GLU A 97 4.52 20.23 18.75
C GLU A 97 5.20 21.13 17.74
N GLU A 98 4.89 22.44 17.73
CA GLU A 98 5.56 23.39 16.85
C GLU A 98 7.07 23.46 17.15
N LYS A 99 7.44 23.53 18.42
CA LYS A 99 8.85 23.51 18.83
C LYS A 99 9.57 22.24 18.36
N MET A 100 8.89 21.09 18.38
CA MET A 100 9.43 19.82 17.86
C MET A 100 9.52 19.82 16.33
N ALA A 101 8.51 20.34 15.63
CA ALA A 101 8.47 20.41 14.17
C ALA A 101 9.60 21.27 13.58
N ARG A 102 10.03 22.31 14.32
CA ARG A 102 11.13 23.21 13.91
C ARG A 102 12.53 22.71 14.21
N ILE A 103 12.67 21.51 14.79
CA ILE A 103 13.99 20.90 15.02
C ILE A 103 14.59 20.53 13.66
N ASP A 104 15.80 21.04 13.37
CA ASP A 104 16.55 20.67 12.18
C ASP A 104 16.92 19.18 12.23
N PRO A 105 16.41 18.34 11.30
CA PRO A 105 16.67 16.92 11.30
C PRO A 105 18.08 16.55 10.80
N LEU A 106 18.88 17.52 10.33
CA LEU A 106 20.23 17.35 9.78
C LEU A 106 20.30 16.44 8.53
N TYR A 107 19.17 16.15 7.91
CA TYR A 107 19.07 15.51 6.60
C TYR A 107 18.21 16.32 5.66
N ASN A 108 18.39 16.11 4.36
CA ASN A 108 17.64 16.81 3.33
C ASN A 108 16.24 16.22 3.16
N GLY A 109 15.26 17.10 3.00
CA GLY A 109 13.86 16.74 2.81
C GLY A 109 13.13 16.47 4.12
N LEU A 110 11.81 16.59 4.09
CA LEU A 110 10.96 16.45 5.27
C LEU A 110 10.78 14.99 5.72
N CYS A 111 10.91 14.06 4.77
CA CYS A 111 10.68 12.65 5.00
C CYS A 111 11.42 11.82 3.96
N ALA A 112 12.08 10.73 4.41
CA ALA A 112 12.77 9.80 3.52
C ALA A 112 11.80 8.91 2.71
N SER A 113 10.62 8.61 3.27
CA SER A 113 9.60 7.78 2.61
C SER A 113 8.22 8.04 3.19
N SER A 114 7.23 8.26 2.32
CA SER A 114 5.83 8.45 2.72
C SER A 114 4.90 7.49 1.98
N ARG A 115 3.67 7.32 2.48
CA ARG A 115 2.67 6.44 1.88
C ARG A 115 1.30 7.10 1.84
N PHE A 116 0.66 7.05 0.68
CA PHE A 116 -0.73 7.45 0.51
C PHE A 116 -1.62 6.22 0.59
N ASP A 117 -2.55 6.24 1.54
CA ASP A 117 -3.53 5.16 1.71
C ASP A 117 -4.81 5.52 0.96
N THR A 118 -5.35 4.56 0.21
CA THR A 118 -6.48 4.80 -0.69
C THR A 118 -7.49 3.66 -0.64
N PHE A 119 -8.77 4.01 -0.77
CA PHE A 119 -9.82 3.07 -1.16
C PHE A 119 -10.11 3.19 -2.65
N LEU A 120 -10.30 2.03 -3.28
CA LEU A 120 -10.74 1.91 -4.66
C LEU A 120 -12.26 1.71 -4.71
N CYS A 121 -12.92 2.40 -5.63
CA CYS A 121 -14.34 2.26 -5.91
C CYS A 121 -14.53 2.11 -7.43
N GLY A 122 -14.59 0.86 -7.90
CA GLY A 122 -14.58 0.57 -9.34
C GLY A 122 -13.30 1.09 -10.01
N ASP A 123 -13.44 2.05 -10.92
CA ASP A 123 -12.31 2.75 -11.56
C ASP A 123 -11.93 4.07 -10.89
N ASP A 124 -12.57 4.46 -9.80
CA ASP A 124 -12.19 5.66 -9.05
C ASP A 124 -11.44 5.31 -7.76
N PHE A 125 -10.78 6.31 -7.18
CA PHE A 125 -10.08 6.17 -5.92
C PHE A 125 -10.19 7.45 -5.09
N LYS A 126 -10.09 7.30 -3.77
CA LYS A 126 -9.99 8.42 -2.82
C LYS A 126 -8.84 8.16 -1.86
N PHE A 127 -8.03 9.19 -1.60
CA PHE A 127 -7.04 9.14 -0.54
C PHE A 127 -7.72 9.34 0.80
N LEU A 128 -7.31 8.55 1.79
CA LEU A 128 -7.79 8.63 3.17
C LEU A 128 -6.76 9.30 4.06
N GLU A 129 -5.49 8.95 3.82
CA GLU A 129 -4.42 9.28 4.73
C GLU A 129 -3.10 9.45 3.96
N TYR A 130 -2.32 10.40 4.44
CA TYR A 130 -0.93 10.60 4.05
C TYR A 130 -0.03 10.30 5.25
N ASN A 131 0.62 9.15 5.20
CA ASN A 131 1.59 8.72 6.21
C ASN A 131 2.94 9.37 5.89
N ALA A 132 3.24 10.48 6.56
CA ALA A 132 4.35 11.38 6.23
C ALA A 132 5.68 11.06 6.94
N GLU A 133 5.80 9.92 7.63
CA GLU A 133 6.91 9.64 8.56
C GLU A 133 7.78 8.45 8.15
N THR A 134 7.39 7.23 8.49
CA THR A 134 8.10 5.98 8.25
C THR A 134 7.04 4.90 8.09
N PRO A 135 6.39 4.82 6.92
CA PRO A 135 5.29 3.90 6.72
C PRO A 135 5.78 2.46 6.76
N ALA A 136 5.08 1.61 7.53
CA ALA A 136 5.33 0.18 7.54
C ALA A 136 4.94 -0.48 6.20
N GLY A 137 5.44 -1.69 5.95
CA GLY A 137 4.96 -2.57 4.89
C GLY A 137 5.43 -2.27 3.47
N VAL A 138 6.32 -1.28 3.25
CA VAL A 138 6.92 -1.00 1.93
C VAL A 138 7.67 -2.22 1.36
N GLY A 139 8.22 -3.06 2.24
CA GLY A 139 8.91 -4.30 1.85
C GLY A 139 8.01 -5.50 1.61
N ASP A 140 6.74 -5.47 2.05
CA ASP A 140 5.89 -6.66 2.13
C ASP A 140 5.50 -7.19 0.76
N GLN A 141 5.41 -6.33 -0.26
CA GLN A 141 5.00 -6.72 -1.60
C GLN A 141 5.88 -7.84 -2.17
N LYS A 142 7.21 -7.75 -2.05
CA LYS A 142 8.13 -8.80 -2.52
C LYS A 142 7.96 -10.11 -1.77
N SER A 143 7.62 -10.04 -0.49
CA SER A 143 7.35 -11.24 0.31
C SER A 143 6.02 -11.87 -0.08
N PHE A 144 5.00 -11.07 -0.40
CA PHE A 144 3.71 -11.58 -0.90
C PHE A 144 3.83 -12.23 -2.28
N GLU A 145 4.67 -11.69 -3.16
CA GLU A 145 4.95 -12.31 -4.47
C GLU A 145 5.40 -13.78 -4.31
N LYS A 146 6.26 -14.09 -3.34
CA LYS A 146 6.69 -15.47 -3.03
C LYS A 146 5.55 -16.37 -2.55
N VAL A 147 4.56 -15.81 -1.86
CA VAL A 147 3.36 -16.55 -1.43
C VAL A 147 2.52 -16.89 -2.66
N PHE A 148 2.24 -15.89 -3.49
CA PHE A 148 1.38 -16.06 -4.67
C PHE A 148 2.03 -16.87 -5.79
N GLU A 149 3.36 -16.92 -5.88
CA GLU A 149 4.09 -17.81 -6.78
C GLU A 149 3.80 -19.30 -6.54
N LYS A 150 3.34 -19.69 -5.34
CA LYS A 150 2.93 -21.06 -5.05
C LYS A 150 1.52 -21.42 -5.50
N VAL A 151 0.71 -20.42 -5.84
CA VAL A 151 -0.64 -20.65 -6.35
C VAL A 151 -0.56 -20.68 -7.88
N SER A 152 -0.69 -21.88 -8.44
CA SER A 152 -0.33 -22.16 -9.84
C SER A 152 -1.16 -21.37 -10.85
N GLU A 153 -2.43 -21.15 -10.52
CA GLU A 153 -3.45 -20.40 -11.25
C GLU A 153 -3.06 -18.92 -11.29
N VAL A 154 -2.62 -18.38 -10.15
CA VAL A 154 -2.16 -16.98 -10.03
C VAL A 154 -0.87 -16.77 -10.81
N ARG A 155 0.09 -17.71 -10.71
CA ARG A 155 1.31 -17.65 -11.51
C ARG A 155 1.00 -17.65 -13.01
N SER A 156 0.03 -18.46 -13.44
CA SER A 156 -0.40 -18.54 -14.84
C SER A 156 -1.13 -17.28 -15.29
N PHE A 157 -1.86 -16.61 -14.39
CA PHE A 157 -2.50 -15.33 -14.67
C PHE A 157 -1.50 -14.20 -14.98
N PHE A 158 -0.27 -14.29 -14.47
CA PHE A 158 0.81 -13.34 -14.73
C PHE A 158 1.68 -13.68 -15.94
N ALA A 159 1.52 -14.86 -16.54
CA ALA A 159 2.31 -15.34 -17.68
C ALA A 159 1.77 -14.81 -19.03
#